data_AF-A0A3R7QP32-F1
#
_entry.id   AF-A0A3R7QP32-F1
#
_cell.length_a   1.000
_cell.length_b   1.000
_cell.length_c   1.000
_cell.angle_alpha   90.00
_cell.angle_beta   90.00
_cell.angle_gamma   90.00
#
_symmetry.space_group_name_H-M   'P 1'
#
loop_
_entity.id
_entity.type
_entity.pdbx_description
1 polymer ?
#
loop_
_entity_poly.entity_id
_entity_poly.type
_entity_poly.pdbx_seq_one_letter_code
_entity_poly.pdbx_strand_id
1 'polypeptide(L)' 'MRILGIDPGLARVGYGVIDTGNGTQQMLDCGIIRTDPGRSDGDRMVEIAADLR' A
#
# COMPACT_ATOMS: atom_id res chain seq x y z
N MET A 1 11.06 13.51 -6.81
CA MET A 1 11.39 12.09 -6.56
C MET A 1 10.18 11.47 -5.91
N ARG A 2 9.63 10.41 -6.51
CA ARG A 2 8.47 9.73 -5.93
C ARG A 2 8.92 8.70 -4.91
N ILE A 3 8.26 8.69 -3.76
CA ILE A 3 8.47 7.70 -2.69
C ILE A 3 7.13 7.02 -2.44
N LEU A 4 7.14 5.69 -2.39
CA LEU A 4 6.02 4.86 -1.94
C LEU A 4 6.36 4.33 -0.54
N GLY A 5 5.56 4.71 0.45
CA GLY A 5 5.58 4.13 1.79
C GLY A 5 4.52 3.03 1.91
N ILE A 6 4.88 1.91 2.54
CA ILE A 6 4.00 0.76 2.79
C ILE A 6 3.96 0.47 4.29
N ASP A 7 2.76 0.34 4.85
CA ASP A 7 2.49 -0.17 6.20
C ASP A 7 1.84 -1.57 6.07
N PRO A 8 2.64 -2.64 6.13
CA PRO A 8 2.19 -3.97 5.77
C PRO A 8 1.32 -4.62 6.86
N GLY A 9 0.22 -5.23 6.44
CA GLY A 9 -0.62 -6.08 7.29
C GLY A 9 -1.48 -7.00 6.46
N LEU A 10 -1.68 -8.24 6.93
CA LEU A 10 -2.40 -9.24 6.15
C LEU A 10 -3.88 -8.88 5.93
N ALA A 11 -4.51 -8.17 6.88
CA ALA A 11 -5.90 -7.71 6.75
C ALA A 11 -6.01 -6.35 6.06
N ARG A 12 -5.02 -5.49 6.28
CA ARG A 12 -4.99 -4.12 5.82
C ARG A 12 -3.54 -3.76 5.52
N VAL A 13 -3.24 -3.42 4.28
CA VAL A 13 -1.96 -2.80 3.89
C VAL A 13 -2.24 -1.33 3.64
N GLY A 14 -1.65 -0.46 4.45
CA GLY A 14 -1.68 0.98 4.21
C GLY A 14 -0.61 1.36 3.19
N TYR A 15 -0.90 2.33 2.33
CA TYR A 15 0.10 2.92 1.44
C TYR A 15 -0.03 4.44 1.36
N GLY A 16 1.08 5.10 1.05
CA GLY A 16 1.14 6.52 0.76
C GLY A 16 2.20 6.81 -0.29
N VAL A 17 1.88 7.68 -1.25
CA VAL A 17 2.77 8.14 -2.29
C VAL A 17 3.03 9.62 -2.08
N ILE A 18 4.30 9.99 -1.97
CA ILE A 18 4.71 11.39 -1.92
C ILE A 18 5.62 11.72 -3.10
N ASP A 19 5.61 12.98 -3.52
CA ASP A 19 6.70 13.56 -4.29
C ASP A 19 7.58 14.38 -3.34
N THR A 20 8.90 14.33 -3.57
CA THR A 20 9.85 15.17 -2.87
C THR A 20 10.86 15.80 -3.83
N GLY A 21 11.08 17.11 -3.68
CA GLY A 21 12.00 17.88 -4.48
C GLY A 21 12.11 19.30 -3.93
N ASN A 22 13.26 19.96 -4.14
CA ASN A 22 13.48 21.35 -3.73
C ASN A 22 13.14 21.65 -2.25
N GLY A 23 13.37 20.69 -1.36
CA GLY A 23 13.11 20.82 0.08
C GLY A 23 11.63 20.69 0.49
N THR A 24 10.73 20.37 -0.44
CA THR A 24 9.32 20.13 -0.14
C THR A 24 8.95 18.65 -0.27
N GLN A 25 7.90 18.26 0.45
CA GLN A 25 7.24 16.97 0.35
C GLN A 25 5.76 17.20 0.11
N GLN A 26 5.19 16.57 -0.91
CA GLN A 26 3.79 16.68 -1.28
C GLN A 26 3.15 15.30 -1.30
N MET A 27 2.05 15.12 -0.57
CA MET A 27 1.23 13.91 -0.68
C MET A 27 0.56 13.87 -2.06
N LEU A 28 0.78 12.78 -2.78
CA LEU A 28 0.16 12.53 -4.08
C LEU A 28 -1.07 11.63 -3.94
N ASP A 29 -0.96 10.56 -3.17
CA ASP A 29 -2.06 9.61 -2.94
C ASP A 29 -1.84 8.81 -1.65
N CYS A 30 -2.92 8.28 -1.09
CA CYS A 30 -2.86 7.32 0.00
C CYS A 30 -4.10 6.42 0.02
N GLY A 31 -3.94 5.22 0.57
CA GLY A 31 -5.02 4.26 0.59
C GLY A 31 -4.76 3.05 1.46
N ILE A 32 -5.71 2.11 1.40
CA ILE A 32 -5.66 0.85 2.13
C ILE A 32 -6.14 -0.27 1.22
N ILE A 33 -5.31 -1.28 1.03
CA ILE A 33 -5.71 -2.59 0.46
C ILE A 33 -6.33 -3.41 1.60
N ARG A 34 -7.52 -3.97 1.39
CA ARG A 34 -8.24 -4.78 2.38
C ARG A 34 -8.56 -6.14 1.82
N THR A 35 -8.12 -7.19 2.51
CA THR A 35 -8.41 -8.57 2.13
C THR A 35 -9.59 -9.13 2.92
N ASP A 36 -10.32 -10.08 2.36
CA ASP A 36 -11.38 -10.83 3.06
C ASP A 36 -10.80 -11.75 4.17
N PRO A 37 -11.24 -11.63 5.44
CA PRO A 37 -10.81 -12.54 6.52
C PRO A 37 -11.26 -13.99 6.34
N GLY A 38 -12.23 -14.27 5.46
CA GLY A 38 -12.68 -15.63 5.13
C GLY A 38 -11.74 -16.40 4.19
N ARG A 39 -10.74 -15.73 3.62
CA ARG A 39 -9.75 -16.35 2.71
C ARG A 39 -8.54 -16.87 3.48
N SER A 40 -7.86 -17.86 2.90
CA SER A 40 -6.60 -18.37 3.47
C SER A 40 -5.52 -17.29 3.43
N ASP A 41 -4.55 -17.36 4.33
CA ASP A 41 -3.44 -16.40 4.36
C ASP A 41 -2.69 -16.34 3.02
N GLY A 42 -2.55 -17.49 2.34
CA GLY A 42 -1.92 -17.57 1.02
C GLY A 42 -2.69 -16.78 -0.05
N ASP A 43 -4.02 -16.95 -0.12
CA ASP A 43 -4.86 -16.23 -1.08
C ASP A 43 -4.84 -14.72 -0.83
N ARG A 44 -4.81 -14.32 0.45
CA ARG A 44 -4.74 -12.92 0.86
C ARG A 44 -3.40 -12.28 0.47
N MET A 45 -2.30 -13.02 0.56
CA MET A 45 -1.00 -12.57 0.07
C MET A 45 -0.97 -12.40 -1.45
N VAL A 46 -1.65 -13.28 -2.20
CA VAL A 46 -1.79 -13.15 -3.67
C VAL A 46 -2.60 -11.91 -4.02
N GLU A 47 -3.69 -11.64 -3.31
CA GLU A 47 -4.51 -10.44 -3.47
C GLU A 47 -3.71 -9.16 -3.21
N ILE A 48 -2.99 -9.09 -2.09
CA ILE A 48 -2.10 -7.96 -1.78
C ILE A 48 -1.05 -7.75 -2.89
N ALA A 49 -0.45 -8.83 -3.40
CA ALA A 49 0.54 -8.73 -4.47
C ALA A 49 -0.06 -8.33 -5.83
N ALA A 50 -1.33 -8.65 -6.08
CA ALA A 50 -2.04 -8.21 -7.28
C ALA A 50 -2.39 -6.72 -7.22
N ASP A 51 -2.82 -6.22 -6.06
CA ASP A 51 -3.22 -4.82 -5.87
C ASP A 51 -2.03 -3.84 -5.80
N LEU A 52 -0.82 -4.33 -5.51
CA LEU A 52 0.41 -3.53 -5.49
C LEU A 52 1.12 -3.41 -6.86
N ARG A 53 0.61 -4.04 -7.92
CA ARG A 53 1.18 -3.99 -9.28
C ARG A 53 0.69 -2.78 -10.07
#